data_AF-A0A9E5WVY8-F1
#
_entry.id   AF-A0A9E5WVY8-F1
#
_cell.length_a   1.000
_cell.length_b   1.000
_cell.length_c   1.000
_cell.angle_alpha   90.00
_cell.angle_beta   90.00
_cell.angle_gamma   90.00
#
_symmetry.space_group_name_H-M   'P 1'
#
loop_
_entity.id
_entity.type
_entity.pdbx_description
1 polymer ?
#
loop_
_entity_poly.entity_id
_entity_poly.type
_entity_poly.pdbx_seq_one_letter_code
_entity_poly.pdbx_strand_id
1 'polypeptide(L)'
;MRLGSFILLSFAAACAAAPAQETVSAPAPVQVQVQVSPPPPIALPVDRKTANSGVSDEEMRARRANYAEAMLDVAERQKVFDDEPTRFSLSGSFVQGGLVFGQTEPGATVRFDGDDVMVGADGRFVFGFGRDSAPTSLVVVTHPDGAVERHAMEIEDRDFPVQRIDGLDQSKVSGFTPAQLENRHRQRQEKGRAQNHPKPCRLGGGV
;
A
#
# COMPACT_ATOMS: atom_id res chain seq x y z
N MET A 1 -20.54 -9.31 89.11
CA MET A 1 -22.02 -9.23 89.17
C MET A 1 -22.45 -7.79 88.95
N ARG A 2 -22.86 -7.42 87.71
CA ARG A 2 -23.74 -6.29 87.35
C ARG A 2 -23.69 -6.02 85.83
N LEU A 3 -24.90 -5.80 85.27
CA LEU A 3 -25.27 -4.93 84.13
C LEU A 3 -24.84 -5.22 82.69
N GLY A 4 -25.77 -4.90 81.77
CA GLY A 4 -25.57 -4.56 80.35
C GLY A 4 -26.46 -5.39 79.42
N SER A 5 -27.71 -5.01 79.10
CA SER A 5 -28.11 -3.97 78.13
C SER A 5 -27.33 -4.07 76.82
N PHE A 6 -27.97 -4.50 75.72
CA PHE A 6 -27.78 -3.93 74.39
C PHE A 6 -28.98 -4.25 73.50
N ILE A 7 -29.67 -3.17 73.11
CA ILE A 7 -30.73 -3.13 72.11
C ILE A 7 -30.08 -3.31 70.75
N LEU A 8 -30.57 -4.24 69.93
CA LEU A 8 -30.30 -4.27 68.50
C LEU A 8 -31.62 -4.32 67.74
N LEU A 9 -31.93 -3.17 67.15
CA LEU A 9 -32.90 -2.94 66.09
C LEU A 9 -32.68 -3.96 64.96
N SER A 10 -33.64 -4.84 64.72
CA SER A 10 -33.76 -5.55 63.44
C SER A 10 -34.86 -4.88 62.64
N PHE A 11 -34.44 -4.11 61.64
CA PHE A 11 -35.31 -3.52 60.62
C PHE A 11 -35.98 -4.64 59.82
N ALA A 12 -37.31 -4.70 59.90
CA ALA A 12 -38.13 -5.48 59.00
C ALA A 12 -38.08 -4.85 57.60
N ALA A 13 -37.36 -5.48 56.67
CA ALA A 13 -37.45 -5.16 55.25
C ALA A 13 -38.74 -5.78 54.69
N ALA A 14 -39.79 -4.96 54.61
CA ALA A 14 -41.03 -5.31 53.93
C ALA A 14 -40.80 -5.41 52.42
N CYS A 15 -41.18 -6.57 51.89
CA CYS A 15 -41.27 -6.90 50.47
C CYS A 15 -42.46 -6.16 49.84
N ALA A 16 -42.26 -5.43 48.74
CA ALA A 16 -43.35 -4.99 47.87
C ALA A 16 -42.88 -4.66 46.43
N ALA A 17 -43.24 -5.56 45.51
CA ALA A 17 -43.62 -5.35 44.12
C ALA A 17 -42.81 -4.38 43.23
N ALA A 18 -41.93 -4.95 42.41
CA ALA A 18 -41.44 -4.32 41.19
C ALA A 18 -42.54 -4.26 40.11
N PRO A 19 -42.79 -3.13 39.45
CA PRO A 19 -43.72 -3.06 38.32
C PRO A 19 -43.09 -3.54 37.01
N ALA A 20 -43.90 -4.32 36.28
CA ALA A 20 -43.87 -4.74 34.89
C ALA A 20 -42.65 -4.32 34.03
N GLN A 21 -41.91 -5.33 33.56
CA GLN A 21 -41.04 -5.18 32.40
C GLN A 21 -41.91 -5.17 31.13
N GLU A 22 -41.85 -4.07 30.40
CA GLU A 22 -42.44 -3.91 29.09
C GLU A 22 -41.63 -4.76 28.09
N THR A 23 -42.21 -5.88 27.63
CA THR A 23 -41.59 -6.73 26.61
C THR A 23 -41.65 -6.00 25.27
N VAL A 24 -40.59 -5.26 24.95
CA VAL A 24 -40.38 -4.73 23.60
C VAL A 24 -40.08 -5.90 22.67
N SER A 25 -41.06 -6.20 21.82
CA SER A 25 -40.98 -7.17 20.74
C SER A 25 -39.75 -6.88 19.85
N ALA A 26 -38.87 -7.87 19.70
CA ALA A 26 -37.75 -7.79 18.78
C ALA A 26 -38.25 -7.58 17.33
N PRO A 27 -37.74 -6.60 16.58
CA PRO A 27 -38.11 -6.44 15.18
C PRO A 27 -37.57 -7.64 14.37
N ALA A 28 -38.44 -8.23 13.55
CA ALA A 28 -38.09 -9.33 12.66
C ALA A 28 -36.88 -8.94 11.76
N PRO A 29 -35.96 -9.87 11.46
CA PRO A 29 -34.82 -9.57 10.60
C PRO A 29 -35.30 -9.21 9.19
N VAL A 30 -35.12 -7.96 8.79
CA VAL A 30 -35.30 -7.53 7.41
C VAL A 30 -34.18 -8.14 6.58
N GLN A 31 -34.50 -9.18 5.83
CA GLN A 31 -33.62 -9.80 4.85
C GLN A 31 -33.46 -8.84 3.67
N VAL A 32 -32.41 -8.01 3.67
CA VAL A 32 -32.01 -7.20 2.51
C VAL A 32 -31.26 -8.12 1.54
N GLN A 33 -31.94 -8.60 0.51
CA GLN A 33 -31.29 -9.31 -0.60
C GLN A 33 -30.55 -8.29 -1.47
N VAL A 34 -29.23 -8.24 -1.36
CA VAL A 34 -28.37 -7.50 -2.29
C VAL A 34 -28.23 -8.34 -3.56
N GLN A 35 -29.01 -8.04 -4.60
CA GLN A 35 -28.77 -8.61 -5.92
C GLN A 35 -27.59 -7.89 -6.57
N VAL A 36 -26.41 -8.49 -6.50
CA VAL A 36 -25.25 -8.06 -7.29
C VAL A 36 -25.40 -8.62 -8.70
N SER A 37 -25.89 -7.80 -9.63
CA SER A 37 -25.85 -8.16 -11.06
C SER A 37 -24.41 -8.02 -11.58
N PRO A 38 -23.86 -8.99 -12.32
CA PRO A 38 -22.53 -8.85 -12.89
C PRO A 38 -22.50 -7.73 -13.95
N PRO A 39 -21.45 -6.91 -14.02
CA PRO A 39 -21.34 -5.87 -15.03
C PRO A 39 -21.25 -6.49 -16.43
N PRO A 40 -21.87 -5.88 -17.46
CA PRO A 40 -21.77 -6.36 -18.83
C PRO A 40 -20.32 -6.23 -19.34
N PRO A 41 -19.85 -7.16 -20.20
CA PRO A 41 -18.50 -7.09 -20.73
C PRO A 41 -18.33 -5.84 -21.60
N ILE A 42 -17.29 -5.06 -21.31
CA ILE A 42 -16.90 -3.91 -22.12
C ILE A 42 -16.35 -4.46 -23.44
N ALA A 43 -17.09 -4.24 -24.53
CA ALA A 43 -16.59 -4.54 -25.86
C ALA A 43 -15.49 -3.54 -26.24
N LEU A 44 -14.25 -4.02 -26.38
CA LEU A 44 -13.15 -3.24 -26.94
C LEU A 44 -13.43 -2.95 -28.42
N PRO A 45 -13.30 -1.70 -28.89
CA PRO A 45 -13.41 -1.39 -30.31
C PRO A 45 -12.13 -1.83 -31.02
N VAL A 46 -12.25 -2.79 -31.93
CA VAL A 46 -11.15 -3.22 -32.80
C VAL A 46 -11.29 -2.58 -34.19
N ASP A 47 -10.15 -2.06 -34.64
CA ASP A 47 -9.71 -1.85 -36.03
C ASP A 47 -10.09 -0.60 -36.84
N ARG A 48 -9.07 0.25 -37.05
CA ARG A 48 -8.78 0.82 -38.39
C ARG A 48 -7.37 0.42 -38.81
N LYS A 49 -7.29 -0.67 -39.56
CA LYS A 49 -6.10 -1.03 -40.33
C LYS A 49 -6.07 -0.18 -41.61
N THR A 50 -5.01 0.62 -41.79
CA THR A 50 -4.11 0.58 -42.97
C THR A 50 -3.25 1.84 -43.03
N ALA A 51 -1.97 1.71 -42.68
CA ALA A 51 -0.86 2.40 -43.35
C ALA A 51 0.45 1.77 -42.85
N ASN A 52 0.85 0.67 -43.50
CA ASN A 52 2.24 0.35 -43.87
C ASN A 52 2.27 -1.05 -44.50
N SER A 53 2.34 -1.04 -45.83
CA SER A 53 2.57 -2.18 -46.70
C SER A 53 4.00 -2.69 -46.58
N GLY A 54 4.17 -4.02 -46.52
CA GLY A 54 5.42 -4.68 -46.94
C GLY A 54 6.22 -5.39 -45.87
N VAL A 55 5.60 -6.28 -45.08
CA VAL A 55 6.34 -7.31 -44.34
C VAL A 55 5.74 -8.65 -44.73
N SER A 56 6.55 -9.52 -45.33
CA SER A 56 6.07 -10.82 -45.84
C SER A 56 5.52 -11.69 -44.70
N ASP A 57 4.55 -12.58 -44.97
CA ASP A 57 4.00 -13.48 -43.95
C ASP A 57 5.10 -14.36 -43.30
N GLU A 58 6.17 -14.64 -44.06
CA GLU A 58 7.39 -15.31 -43.62
C GLU A 58 8.16 -14.48 -42.58
N GLU A 59 8.24 -13.17 -42.79
CA GLU A 59 8.97 -12.21 -41.94
C GLU A 59 8.14 -11.83 -40.70
N MET A 60 6.80 -11.90 -40.79
CA MET A 60 5.90 -11.87 -39.62
C MET A 60 5.95 -13.18 -38.82
N ARG A 61 6.14 -14.33 -39.48
CA ARG A 61 6.36 -15.64 -38.81
C ARG A 61 7.73 -15.70 -38.15
N ALA A 62 8.78 -15.19 -38.81
CA ALA A 62 10.12 -15.07 -38.26
C ALA A 62 10.20 -14.03 -37.13
N ARG A 63 9.50 -12.89 -37.25
CA ARG A 63 9.36 -11.94 -36.12
C ARG A 63 8.59 -12.54 -34.95
N ARG A 64 7.52 -13.32 -35.20
CA ARG A 64 6.80 -14.03 -34.14
C ARG A 64 7.63 -15.15 -33.52
N ALA A 65 8.43 -15.88 -34.29
CA ALA A 65 9.35 -16.89 -33.79
C ALA A 65 10.46 -16.25 -32.95
N ASN A 66 11.10 -15.18 -33.45
CA ASN A 66 12.11 -14.43 -32.71
C ASN A 66 11.53 -13.69 -31.49
N TYR A 67 10.28 -13.24 -31.53
CA TYR A 67 9.59 -12.61 -30.40
C TYR A 67 9.12 -13.64 -29.38
N ALA A 68 8.70 -14.83 -29.81
CA ALA A 68 8.38 -15.95 -28.93
C ALA A 68 9.64 -16.54 -28.28
N GLU A 69 10.75 -16.62 -29.02
CA GLU A 69 12.08 -16.99 -28.51
C GLU A 69 12.70 -15.91 -27.60
N ALA A 70 12.49 -14.62 -27.89
CA ALA A 70 12.88 -13.51 -26.99
C ALA A 70 11.97 -13.37 -25.75
N MET A 71 10.74 -13.90 -25.81
CA MET A 71 9.82 -13.98 -24.66
C MET A 71 9.87 -15.35 -23.96
N LEU A 72 10.72 -16.26 -24.43
CA LEU A 72 10.90 -17.61 -23.89
C LEU A 72 11.81 -17.65 -22.67
N ASP A 73 12.50 -16.55 -22.31
CA ASP A 73 13.23 -16.53 -21.05
C ASP A 73 12.33 -16.12 -19.88
N VAL A 74 11.31 -16.94 -19.64
CA VAL A 74 10.65 -17.02 -18.33
C VAL A 74 11.72 -17.26 -17.27
N ALA A 75 12.79 -17.99 -17.57
CA ALA A 75 13.88 -18.24 -16.64
C ALA A 75 14.72 -17.00 -16.31
N GLU A 76 14.92 -16.04 -17.22
CA GLU A 76 15.53 -14.74 -16.88
C GLU A 76 14.62 -13.87 -16.00
N ARG A 77 13.30 -13.90 -16.21
CA ARG A 77 12.36 -13.27 -15.27
C ARG A 77 12.44 -13.97 -13.91
N GLN A 78 12.35 -15.29 -13.90
CA GLN A 78 12.43 -16.11 -12.69
C GLN A 78 13.73 -15.86 -11.95
N LYS A 79 14.86 -15.71 -12.65
CA LYS A 79 16.17 -15.45 -12.07
C LYS A 79 16.22 -14.15 -11.27
N VAL A 80 15.43 -13.13 -11.63
CA VAL A 80 15.35 -11.88 -10.84
C VAL A 80 14.49 -12.06 -9.57
N PHE A 81 13.54 -12.99 -9.56
CA PHE A 81 12.73 -13.33 -8.37
C PHE A 81 13.40 -14.37 -7.47
N ASP A 82 14.15 -15.31 -8.05
CA ASP A 82 14.74 -16.46 -7.36
C ASP A 82 16.19 -16.24 -6.92
N ASP A 83 16.92 -15.24 -7.47
CA ASP A 83 18.24 -14.90 -6.94
C ASP A 83 18.09 -14.24 -5.56
N GLU A 84 18.53 -14.98 -4.55
CA GLU A 84 18.77 -14.44 -3.22
C GLU A 84 19.88 -13.39 -3.31
N PRO A 85 19.66 -12.18 -2.77
CA PRO A 85 20.64 -11.12 -2.84
C PRO A 85 21.91 -11.55 -2.09
N THR A 86 23.03 -11.58 -2.80
CA THR A 86 24.28 -12.15 -2.26
C THR A 86 25.10 -11.08 -1.52
N ARG A 87 24.99 -9.81 -1.95
CA ARG A 87 25.80 -8.71 -1.42
C ARG A 87 25.01 -7.63 -0.69
N PHE A 88 23.69 -7.79 -0.59
CA PHE A 88 22.86 -6.95 0.25
C PHE A 88 21.81 -7.80 0.96
N SER A 89 21.31 -7.30 2.08
CA SER A 89 20.23 -7.94 2.83
C SER A 89 19.06 -7.00 2.97
N LEU A 90 17.85 -7.57 2.93
CA LEU A 90 16.61 -6.87 3.18
C LEU A 90 15.91 -7.50 4.38
N SER A 91 15.36 -6.66 5.25
CA SER A 91 14.63 -7.09 6.43
C SER A 91 13.47 -6.14 6.69
N GLY A 92 12.33 -6.66 7.13
CA GLY A 92 11.15 -5.84 7.39
C GLY A 92 9.86 -6.55 6.98
N SER A 93 8.89 -5.75 6.54
CA SER A 93 7.55 -6.22 6.19
C SER A 93 7.29 -5.99 4.70
N PHE A 94 7.22 -7.09 3.95
CA PHE A 94 6.94 -7.13 2.50
C PHE A 94 5.43 -7.14 2.24
N VAL A 95 4.73 -6.14 2.78
CA VAL A 95 3.27 -5.99 2.65
C VAL A 95 2.93 -4.55 2.25
N GLN A 96 1.75 -4.33 1.66
CA GLN A 96 1.28 -2.97 1.38
C GLN A 96 1.22 -2.11 2.66
N GLY A 97 1.87 -0.94 2.62
CA GLY A 97 2.06 -0.08 3.80
C GLY A 97 3.19 -0.52 4.74
N GLY A 98 3.96 -1.54 4.36
CA GLY A 98 5.12 -2.05 5.10
C GLY A 98 6.37 -1.21 4.90
N LEU A 99 7.36 -1.42 5.78
CA LEU A 99 8.66 -0.77 5.75
C LEU A 99 9.76 -1.83 5.68
N VAL A 100 10.76 -1.59 4.83
CA VAL A 100 11.90 -2.48 4.61
C VAL A 100 13.19 -1.72 4.86
N PHE A 101 14.07 -2.34 5.64
CA PHE A 101 15.43 -1.91 5.92
C PHE A 101 16.39 -2.75 5.10
N GLY A 102 17.26 -2.08 4.38
CA GLY A 102 18.30 -2.70 3.59
C GLY A 102 19.70 -2.39 4.12
N GLN A 103 20.60 -3.35 3.97
CA GLN A 103 22.03 -3.18 4.20
C GLN A 103 22.78 -3.61 2.94
N THR A 104 23.57 -2.70 2.38
CA THR A 104 24.47 -2.94 1.25
C THR A 104 25.89 -2.52 1.62
N GLU A 105 26.80 -2.57 0.65
CA GLU A 105 28.16 -2.07 0.78
C GLU A 105 28.19 -0.53 0.82
N PRO A 106 29.10 0.08 1.59
CA PRO A 106 29.31 1.52 1.57
C PRO A 106 29.57 2.06 0.16
N GLY A 107 28.86 3.12 -0.23
CA GLY A 107 29.03 3.76 -1.54
C GLY A 107 28.25 3.12 -2.70
N ALA A 108 27.43 2.08 -2.44
CA ALA A 108 26.49 1.57 -3.42
C ALA A 108 25.34 2.56 -3.68
N THR A 109 24.76 2.49 -4.88
CA THR A 109 23.57 3.26 -5.27
C THR A 109 22.37 2.31 -5.37
N VAL A 110 21.26 2.66 -4.73
CA VAL A 110 20.04 1.83 -4.70
C VAL A 110 18.91 2.54 -5.43
N ARG A 111 18.20 1.79 -6.29
CA ARG A 111 16.97 2.22 -6.94
C ARG A 111 15.82 1.27 -6.60
N PHE A 112 14.68 1.84 -6.24
CA PHE A 112 13.46 1.12 -5.92
C PHE A 112 12.36 1.53 -6.89
N ASP A 113 11.84 0.58 -7.67
CA ASP A 113 10.81 0.81 -8.70
C ASP A 113 11.13 1.95 -9.69
N GLY A 114 12.43 2.20 -9.89
CA GLY A 114 12.96 3.24 -10.77
C GLY A 114 13.35 4.55 -10.06
N ASP A 115 12.94 4.76 -8.81
CA ASP A 115 13.27 5.93 -8.00
C ASP A 115 14.57 5.72 -7.20
N ASP A 116 15.39 6.77 -7.07
CA ASP A 116 16.64 6.71 -6.31
C ASP A 116 16.38 6.73 -4.79
N VAL A 117 16.96 5.76 -4.08
CA VAL A 117 16.88 5.67 -2.62
C VAL A 117 18.18 6.17 -2.02
N MET A 118 18.08 7.00 -0.99
CA MET A 118 19.26 7.48 -0.27
C MET A 118 19.92 6.34 0.51
N VAL A 119 21.23 6.19 0.31
CA VAL A 119 22.05 5.22 1.02
C VAL A 119 22.97 5.96 1.99
N GLY A 120 23.05 5.49 3.23
CA GLY A 120 23.97 6.00 4.25
C GLY A 120 25.43 5.71 3.91
N ALA A 121 26.36 6.44 4.55
CA ALA A 121 27.80 6.21 4.39
C ALA A 121 28.24 4.80 4.83
N ASP A 122 27.42 4.13 5.63
CA ASP A 122 27.58 2.76 6.13
C ASP A 122 26.84 1.72 5.28
N GLY A 123 26.22 2.11 4.16
CA GLY A 123 25.47 1.21 3.30
C GLY A 123 24.05 0.89 3.79
N ARG A 124 23.54 1.55 4.85
CA ARG A 124 22.15 1.37 5.30
C ARG A 124 21.19 2.19 4.44
N PHE A 125 20.06 1.59 4.09
CA PHE A 125 18.98 2.27 3.38
C PHE A 125 17.61 1.79 3.86
N VAL A 126 16.58 2.58 3.56
CA VAL A 126 15.21 2.28 3.96
C VAL A 126 14.26 2.71 2.85
N PHE A 127 13.27 1.88 2.58
CA PHE A 127 12.18 2.18 1.67
C PHE A 127 10.89 1.54 2.20
N GLY A 128 9.75 2.00 1.71
CA GLY A 128 8.46 1.51 2.17
C GLY A 128 7.49 1.37 1.01
N PHE A 129 6.59 0.41 1.13
CA PHE A 129 5.53 0.18 0.17
C PHE A 129 4.39 1.15 0.47
N GLY A 130 3.96 1.89 -0.55
CA GLY A 130 2.71 2.65 -0.49
C GLY A 130 1.51 1.74 -0.24
N ARG A 131 0.39 2.33 0.15
CA ARG A 131 -0.87 1.60 0.39
C ARG A 131 -1.40 0.93 -0.87
N ASP A 132 -1.19 1.55 -2.02
CA ASP A 132 -1.67 1.09 -3.33
C ASP A 132 -0.50 0.60 -4.20
N SER A 133 0.50 -0.05 -3.59
CA SER A 133 1.68 -0.57 -4.32
C SER A 133 1.31 -1.78 -5.18
N ALA A 134 2.02 -1.96 -6.29
CA ALA A 134 1.91 -3.16 -7.12
C ALA A 134 2.24 -4.43 -6.30
N PRO A 135 1.73 -5.61 -6.70
CA PRO A 135 2.04 -6.88 -6.02
C PRO A 135 3.50 -7.33 -6.20
N THR A 136 4.26 -6.62 -7.02
CA THR A 136 5.67 -6.88 -7.29
C THR A 136 6.42 -5.56 -7.32
N SER A 137 7.56 -5.52 -6.64
CA SER A 137 8.51 -4.40 -6.72
C SER A 137 9.91 -4.90 -7.07
N LEU A 138 10.69 -4.01 -7.68
CA LEU A 138 12.05 -4.26 -8.11
C LEU A 138 13.03 -3.35 -7.35
N VAL A 139 14.01 -3.97 -6.69
CA VAL A 139 15.18 -3.29 -6.15
C VAL A 139 16.36 -3.53 -7.08
N VAL A 140 17.05 -2.45 -7.43
CA VAL A 140 18.29 -2.48 -8.22
C VAL A 140 19.40 -1.85 -7.40
N VAL A 141 20.41 -2.63 -7.05
CA VAL A 141 21.59 -2.17 -6.31
C VAL A 141 22.78 -2.14 -7.27
N THR A 142 23.40 -0.98 -7.42
CA THR A 142 24.67 -0.81 -8.14
C THR A 142 25.79 -0.68 -7.13
N HIS A 143 26.65 -1.67 -7.09
CA HIS A 143 27.80 -1.76 -6.20
C HIS A 143 28.92 -0.79 -6.61
N PRO A 144 29.85 -0.45 -5.71
CA PRO A 144 30.98 0.43 -6.02
C PRO A 144 31.95 -0.18 -7.06
N ASP A 145 31.95 -1.50 -7.24
CA ASP A 145 32.71 -2.20 -8.30
C ASP A 145 32.03 -2.13 -9.68
N GLY A 146 30.82 -1.57 -9.77
CA GLY A 146 30.00 -1.49 -10.98
C GLY A 146 29.12 -2.73 -11.22
N ALA A 147 29.15 -3.74 -10.34
CA ALA A 147 28.22 -4.86 -10.40
C ALA A 147 26.80 -4.38 -10.10
N VAL A 148 25.82 -4.91 -10.84
CA VAL A 148 24.41 -4.56 -10.68
C VAL A 148 23.64 -5.80 -10.27
N GLU A 149 23.10 -5.78 -9.06
CA GLU A 149 22.18 -6.79 -8.56
C GLU A 149 20.74 -6.30 -8.72
N ARG A 150 19.87 -7.19 -9.20
CA ARG A 150 18.44 -6.94 -9.36
C ARG A 150 17.70 -8.00 -8.58
N HIS A 151 16.81 -7.57 -7.71
CA HIS A 151 16.02 -8.48 -6.90
C HIS A 151 14.57 -8.01 -6.94
N ALA A 152 13.71 -8.88 -7.49
CA ALA A 152 12.27 -8.67 -7.48
C ALA A 152 11.68 -9.40 -6.28
N MET A 153 10.75 -8.73 -5.61
CA MET A 153 10.07 -9.26 -4.44
C MET A 153 8.56 -9.18 -4.62
N GLU A 154 7.86 -10.17 -4.08
CA GLU A 154 6.41 -10.16 -3.97
C GLU A 154 5.98 -9.36 -2.74
N ILE A 155 4.94 -8.55 -2.92
CA ILE A 155 4.36 -7.72 -1.86
C ILE A 155 2.98 -8.28 -1.54
N GLU A 156 2.76 -8.62 -0.28
CA GLU A 156 1.45 -9.10 0.15
C GLU A 156 0.45 -7.95 0.19
N ASP A 157 -0.72 -8.19 -0.41
CA ASP A 157 -1.85 -7.28 -0.30
C ASP A 157 -2.38 -7.24 1.14
N ARG A 158 -2.78 -6.05 1.59
CA ARG A 158 -3.36 -5.85 2.93
C ARG A 158 -4.76 -5.27 2.83
N ASP A 159 -5.72 -5.95 3.45
CA ASP A 159 -7.07 -5.41 3.64
C ASP A 159 -7.07 -4.29 4.68
N PHE A 160 -7.52 -3.10 4.26
CA PHE A 160 -7.67 -1.94 5.13
C PHE A 160 -9.16 -1.69 5.42
N PRO A 161 -9.58 -1.58 6.69
CA PRO A 161 -10.96 -1.26 7.02
C PRO A 161 -11.30 0.15 6.52
N VAL A 162 -12.23 0.23 5.57
CA VAL A 162 -12.71 1.51 5.03
C VAL A 162 -13.75 2.08 5.97
N GLN A 163 -13.40 3.18 6.63
CA GLN A 163 -14.34 3.94 7.44
C GLN A 163 -15.00 5.02 6.59
N ARG A 164 -16.33 5.03 6.57
CA ARG A 164 -17.13 6.08 5.94
C ARG A 164 -17.51 7.09 7.00
N ILE A 165 -17.19 8.36 6.76
CA ILE A 165 -17.61 9.47 7.60
C ILE A 165 -18.67 10.25 6.82
N ASP A 166 -19.89 10.25 7.34
CA ASP A 166 -21.01 11.01 6.77
C ASP A 166 -21.13 12.38 7.45
N GLY A 167 -21.65 13.38 6.72
CA GLY A 167 -21.93 14.70 7.28
C GLY A 167 -20.76 15.70 7.31
N LEU A 168 -19.69 15.46 6.54
CA LEU A 168 -18.66 16.50 6.34
C LEU A 168 -19.22 17.67 5.52
N ASP A 169 -18.86 18.89 5.92
CA ASP A 169 -19.08 20.09 5.10
C ASP A 169 -18.40 19.91 3.73
N GLN A 170 -19.19 20.02 2.67
CA GLN A 170 -18.76 19.85 1.29
C GLN A 170 -17.65 20.86 0.91
N SER A 171 -17.58 22.03 1.55
CA SER A 171 -16.50 23.01 1.34
C SER A 171 -15.09 22.45 1.65
N LYS A 172 -15.00 21.32 2.38
CA LYS A 172 -13.75 20.64 2.74
C LYS A 172 -13.40 19.47 1.83
N VAL A 173 -14.34 18.98 1.00
CA VAL A 173 -14.16 17.76 0.21
C VAL A 173 -14.32 17.99 -1.28
N SER A 174 -15.33 18.78 -1.70
CA SER A 174 -15.73 18.89 -3.11
C SER A 174 -16.13 20.32 -3.53
N GLY A 175 -16.70 21.12 -2.63
CA GLY A 175 -17.15 22.50 -2.86
C GLY A 175 -16.04 23.55 -2.79
N PHE A 176 -14.92 23.33 -3.49
CA PHE A 176 -13.80 24.28 -3.50
C PHE A 176 -14.05 25.44 -4.45
N THR A 177 -13.61 26.65 -4.07
CA THR A 177 -13.62 27.80 -4.99
C THR A 177 -12.47 27.70 -6.02
N PRO A 178 -12.62 28.28 -7.23
CA PRO A 178 -11.56 28.26 -8.25
C PRO A 178 -10.20 28.77 -7.75
N ALA A 179 -10.22 29.84 -6.94
CA ALA A 179 -9.00 30.39 -6.33
C ALA A 179 -8.32 29.41 -5.35
N GLN A 180 -9.09 28.56 -4.64
CA GLN A 180 -8.52 27.53 -3.76
C GLN A 180 -7.90 26.39 -4.56
N LEU A 181 -8.50 26.02 -5.69
CA LEU A 181 -7.94 25.01 -6.59
C LEU A 181 -6.61 25.49 -7.17
N GLU A 182 -6.54 26.73 -7.67
CA GLU A 182 -5.31 27.30 -8.22
C GLU A 182 -4.18 27.36 -7.18
N ASN A 183 -4.51 27.76 -5.95
CA ASN A 183 -3.56 27.71 -4.82
C ASN A 183 -3.07 26.29 -4.53
N ARG A 184 -3.95 25.28 -4.57
CA ARG A 184 -3.58 23.87 -4.38
C ARG A 184 -2.65 23.38 -5.49
N HIS A 185 -2.93 23.74 -6.74
CA HIS A 185 -2.08 23.40 -7.89
C HIS A 185 -0.69 24.02 -7.75
N ARG A 186 -0.62 25.32 -7.43
CA ARG A 186 0.64 26.02 -7.16
C ARG A 186 1.42 25.35 -6.04
N GLN A 187 0.79 25.09 -4.89
CA GLN A 187 1.45 24.44 -3.76
C GLN A 187 1.89 23.01 -4.08
N ARG A 188 1.14 22.25 -4.88
CA ARG A 188 1.54 20.90 -5.31
C ARG A 188 2.78 20.96 -6.19
N GLN A 189 2.86 21.93 -7.11
CA GLN A 189 4.05 22.13 -7.94
C GLN A 189 5.27 22.53 -7.11
N GLU A 190 5.10 23.45 -6.16
CA GLU A 190 6.18 23.85 -5.25
C GLU A 190 6.68 22.67 -4.41
N LYS A 191 5.77 21.85 -3.87
CA LYS A 191 6.12 20.65 -3.10
C LYS A 191 6.84 19.60 -3.95
N GLY A 192 6.37 19.34 -5.17
CA GLY A 192 7.01 18.39 -6.08
C GLY A 192 8.44 18.82 -6.43
N ARG A 193 8.67 20.11 -6.66
CA ARG A 193 10.03 20.65 -6.87
C ARG A 193 10.92 20.50 -5.64
N ALA A 194 10.38 20.70 -4.44
CA ALA A 194 11.13 20.55 -3.20
C ALA A 194 11.49 19.09 -2.87
N GLN A 195 10.67 18.12 -3.30
CA GLN A 195 10.94 16.69 -3.16
C GLN A 195 12.06 16.22 -4.10
N ASN A 196 12.13 16.79 -5.31
CA ASN A 196 13.17 16.45 -6.30
C ASN A 196 14.51 17.16 -6.05
N HIS A 197 14.64 17.92 -4.96
CA HIS A 197 15.91 18.54 -4.60
C HIS A 197 16.65 17.65 -3.58
N PRO A 198 17.85 17.14 -3.89
CA PRO A 198 18.60 16.31 -2.95
C PRO A 198 18.94 17.15 -1.72
N LYS A 199 18.30 16.85 -0.60
CA LYS A 199 18.62 17.53 0.66
C LYS A 199 19.90 16.89 1.24
N PRO A 200 20.90 17.70 1.63
CA PRO A 200 22.09 17.13 2.24
C PRO A 200 21.73 16.47 3.56
N CYS A 201 22.01 15.17 3.66
CA CYS A 201 21.90 14.43 4.91
C CYS A 201 22.88 15.03 5.93
N ARG A 202 22.35 15.72 6.94
CA ARG A 202 23.14 16.18 8.08
C ARG A 202 23.38 14.97 9.00
N LEU A 203 24.43 14.21 8.73
CA LEU A 203 24.93 13.20 9.67
C LEU A 203 25.36 13.95 10.94
N GLY A 204 24.63 13.75 12.03
CA GLY A 204 24.98 14.32 13.33
C GLY A 204 26.33 13.78 13.77
N GLY A 205 27.32 14.66 13.91
CA GLY A 205 28.59 14.34 14.54
C GLY A 205 28.35 13.96 15.99
N GLY A 206 28.61 12.70 16.32
CA GLY A 206 28.81 12.26 17.69
C GLY A 206 30.14 12.84 18.19
N VAL A 207 30.07 13.52 19.34
CA VAL A 207 31.21 13.94 20.16
C VAL A 207 31.58 12.80 21.09
#